data_AF-A0A354FTA7-F1
#
_entry.id   AF-A0A354FTA7-F1
#
_cell.length_a   1.000
_cell.length_b   1.000
_cell.length_c   1.000
_cell.angle_alpha   90.00
_cell.angle_beta   90.00
_cell.angle_gamma   90.00
#
_symmetry.space_group_name_H-M   'P 1'
#
loop_
_entity.id
_entity.type
_entity.pdbx_description
1 polymer ?
#
loop_
_entity_poly.entity_id
_entity_poly.type
_entity_poly.pdbx_seq_one_letter_code
_entity_poly.pdbx_strand_id
1 'polypeptide(L)'
;MSIITLISLLGVAFGVMVLIVVLSIHNGFERNLKDTLLGHSPHISIQSSYGTISNWKEMEISLAKQEKVESAFALVEGFVLLDSRAWQRPSYFRAFNTENEGQIRALEEMLDRDSFPNSSADFNPALGDSVRSASPVVPEGDNSDIEVRPLVPLDTADLPPGDNDELYGNRYVVVSSQLAKSIGLKVGDDIRIIAASNLDEVMAVYSVPNKRAWELYTDVFEDFEGRLKMIFEISSEGEKSLSVEVTNAYKVFQQLLPMIVSTPKGEVETEGLEMRPAEREIVRDILDRLDFVDRREGGFDYFPLGTKKELLDKLKKLRELDLERADNEAFRKIEKFVVPKELRIQG
;
A
#
# COMPACT_ATOMS: atom_id res chain seq x y z
N MET A 1 52.36 0.29 48.96
CA MET A 1 51.65 1.07 47.93
C MET A 1 50.76 2.07 48.66
N SER A 2 50.85 3.37 48.35
CA SER A 2 49.95 4.36 48.94
C SER A 2 48.53 4.11 48.44
N ILE A 3 47.53 4.31 49.30
CA ILE A 3 46.10 4.25 48.90
C ILE A 3 45.83 5.21 47.73
N ILE A 4 46.53 6.34 47.69
CA ILE A 4 46.44 7.33 46.61
C ILE A 4 46.94 6.74 45.29
N THR A 5 48.05 5.99 45.28
CA THR A 5 48.54 5.37 44.03
C THR A 5 47.63 4.26 43.54
N LEU A 6 46.95 3.54 44.43
CA LEU A 6 45.97 2.52 44.06
C LEU A 6 44.73 3.15 43.40
N ILE A 7 44.20 4.23 43.98
CA ILE A 7 43.03 4.95 43.44
C ILE A 7 43.37 5.57 42.09
N SER A 8 44.55 6.19 41.93
CA SER A 8 44.98 6.77 40.65
C SER A 8 45.15 5.71 39.56
N LEU A 9 45.71 4.54 39.89
CA LEU A 9 45.85 3.43 38.95
C LEU A 9 44.48 2.90 38.50
N LEU A 10 43.54 2.74 39.43
CA LEU A 10 42.17 2.32 39.12
C LEU A 10 41.43 3.34 38.25
N GLY A 11 41.60 4.64 38.53
CA GLY A 11 40.99 5.69 37.72
C GLY A 11 41.47 5.68 36.27
N VAL A 12 42.77 5.50 36.05
CA VAL A 12 43.34 5.39 34.70
C VAL A 12 42.91 4.09 34.02
N ALA A 13 42.92 2.96 34.73
CA ALA A 13 42.48 1.68 34.19
C ALA A 13 41.00 1.72 33.76
N PHE A 14 40.12 2.33 34.56
CA PHE A 14 38.72 2.55 34.20
C PHE A 14 38.57 3.49 33.01
N GLY A 15 39.34 4.59 32.97
CA GLY A 15 39.32 5.52 31.83
C GLY A 15 39.68 4.82 30.52
N VAL A 16 40.75 4.02 30.53
CA VAL A 16 41.20 3.25 29.36
C VAL A 16 40.17 2.16 29.00
N MET A 17 39.58 1.46 29.97
CA MET A 17 38.54 0.46 29.73
C MET A 17 37.31 1.08 29.05
N VAL A 18 36.83 2.23 29.54
CA VAL A 18 35.68 2.93 28.94
C VAL A 18 36.01 3.38 27.51
N LEU A 19 37.21 3.91 27.27
CA LEU A 19 37.68 4.27 25.94
C LEU A 19 37.69 3.06 24.98
N ILE A 20 38.20 1.90 25.42
CA ILE A 20 38.21 0.67 24.61
C ILE A 20 36.79 0.21 24.29
N VAL A 21 35.88 0.21 25.28
CA VAL A 21 34.49 -0.21 25.07
C VAL A 21 33.78 0.70 24.08
N VAL A 22 33.91 2.02 24.22
CA VAL A 22 33.28 2.99 23.30
C VAL A 22 33.82 2.81 21.88
N LEU A 23 35.13 2.64 21.72
CA LEU A 23 35.73 2.41 20.40
C LEU A 23 35.28 1.08 19.80
N SER A 24 35.16 0.02 20.62
CA SER A 24 34.67 -1.29 20.18
C SER A 24 33.21 -1.24 19.74
N ILE A 25 32.36 -0.49 20.46
CA ILE A 25 30.96 -0.31 20.07
C ILE A 25 30.90 0.47 18.77
N HIS A 26 31.65 1.57 18.63
CA HIS A 26 31.65 2.36 17.40
C HIS A 26 32.11 1.51 16.20
N ASN A 27 33.21 0.78 16.35
CA ASN A 27 33.75 -0.07 15.27
C ASN A 27 32.81 -1.22 14.90
N GLY A 28 32.17 -1.85 15.90
CA GLY A 28 31.18 -2.91 15.66
C GLY A 28 29.89 -2.37 15.05
N PHE A 29 29.43 -1.21 15.51
CA PHE A 29 28.22 -0.55 15.03
C PHE A 29 28.38 0.01 13.63
N GLU A 30 29.51 0.64 13.31
CA GLU A 30 29.79 1.17 11.97
C GLU A 30 29.90 0.06 10.92
N ARG A 31 30.58 -1.05 11.25
CA ARG A 31 30.62 -2.24 10.37
C ARG A 31 29.23 -2.82 10.19
N ASN A 32 28.52 -3.08 11.28
CA ASN A 32 27.19 -3.68 11.22
C ASN A 32 26.18 -2.77 10.48
N LEU A 33 26.24 -1.44 10.68
CA LEU A 33 25.40 -0.50 9.94
C LEU A 33 25.77 -0.45 8.46
N LYS A 34 27.07 -0.42 8.10
CA LYS A 34 27.50 -0.41 6.71
C LYS A 34 27.09 -1.70 6.01
N ASP A 35 27.32 -2.85 6.62
CA ASP A 35 26.97 -4.15 6.07
C ASP A 35 25.44 -4.31 5.95
N THR A 36 24.68 -3.86 6.96
CA THR A 36 23.20 -3.93 6.95
C THR A 36 22.54 -2.93 6.00
N LEU A 37 23.07 -1.71 5.86
CA LEU A 37 22.46 -0.65 5.04
C LEU A 37 22.97 -0.64 3.58
N LEU A 38 24.21 -1.05 3.33
CA LEU A 38 24.85 -0.96 2.01
C LEU A 38 25.10 -2.33 1.36
N GLY A 39 25.10 -3.43 2.11
CA GLY A 39 25.48 -4.74 1.58
C GLY A 39 24.50 -5.33 0.56
N HIS A 40 23.21 -4.97 0.64
CA HIS A 40 22.15 -5.69 -0.10
C HIS A 40 21.08 -4.79 -0.72
N SER A 41 21.28 -3.47 -0.73
CA SER A 41 20.42 -2.53 -1.45
C SER A 41 21.06 -2.19 -2.80
N PRO A 42 20.31 -2.11 -3.91
CA PRO A 42 20.86 -1.70 -5.18
C PRO A 42 21.51 -0.32 -5.06
N HIS A 43 22.78 -0.21 -5.43
CA HIS A 43 23.52 1.06 -5.41
C HIS A 43 22.95 2.06 -6.42
N ILE A 44 22.36 1.56 -7.52
CA ILE A 44 21.72 2.35 -8.56
C ILE A 44 20.40 1.65 -8.93
N SER A 45 19.30 2.38 -8.91
CA SER A 45 17.98 1.92 -9.34
C SER A 45 17.52 2.66 -10.59
N ILE A 46 17.13 1.93 -11.63
CA ILE A 46 16.51 2.50 -12.83
C ILE A 46 15.02 2.20 -12.75
N GLN A 47 14.20 3.25 -12.70
CA GLN A 47 12.74 3.16 -12.61
C GLN A 47 12.10 3.89 -13.79
N SER A 48 10.96 3.40 -14.27
CA SER A 48 10.15 4.11 -15.26
C SER A 48 9.28 5.15 -14.54
N SER A 49 9.18 6.36 -15.08
CA SER A 49 8.24 7.38 -14.58
C SER A 49 6.78 7.02 -14.87
N TYR A 50 6.53 6.11 -15.81
CA TYR A 50 5.19 5.67 -16.20
C TYR A 50 5.17 4.15 -16.33
N GLY A 51 4.62 3.47 -15.32
CA GLY A 51 4.35 2.03 -15.37
C GLY A 51 5.58 1.11 -15.36
N THR A 52 5.44 -0.08 -15.95
CA THR A 52 6.44 -1.15 -15.91
C THR A 52 7.46 -1.04 -17.04
N ILE A 53 8.72 -1.46 -16.80
CA ILE A 53 9.75 -1.56 -17.84
C ILE A 53 9.52 -2.84 -18.66
N SER A 54 9.07 -2.71 -19.90
CA SER A 54 8.71 -3.86 -20.76
C SER A 54 9.92 -4.62 -21.31
N ASN A 55 11.04 -3.93 -21.57
CA ASN A 55 12.28 -4.49 -22.11
C ASN A 55 13.35 -4.77 -21.04
N TRP A 56 12.93 -5.11 -19.82
CA TRP A 56 13.84 -5.27 -18.67
C TRP A 56 14.93 -6.34 -18.89
N LYS A 57 14.60 -7.46 -19.57
CA LYS A 57 15.56 -8.56 -19.83
C LYS A 57 16.76 -8.12 -20.66
N GLU A 58 16.52 -7.40 -21.74
CA GLU A 58 17.58 -6.90 -22.62
C GLU A 58 18.42 -5.83 -21.92
N MET A 59 17.78 -5.01 -21.08
CA MET A 59 18.44 -4.00 -20.27
C MET A 59 19.36 -4.64 -19.22
N GLU A 60 18.90 -5.68 -18.52
CA GLU A 60 19.68 -6.44 -17.54
C GLU A 60 20.97 -6.99 -18.17
N ILE A 61 20.86 -7.67 -19.32
CA ILE A 61 22.02 -8.24 -20.05
C ILE A 61 22.98 -7.13 -20.50
N SER A 62 22.45 -6.00 -20.95
CA SER A 62 23.24 -4.86 -21.44
C SER A 62 24.00 -4.16 -20.31
N LEU A 63 23.37 -4.02 -19.14
CA LEU A 63 23.96 -3.39 -17.95
C LEU A 63 25.00 -4.28 -17.29
N ALA A 64 24.77 -5.60 -17.23
CA ALA A 64 25.72 -6.56 -16.67
C ALA A 64 27.06 -6.63 -17.43
N LYS A 65 27.11 -6.14 -18.68
CA LYS A 65 28.34 -6.09 -19.51
C LYS A 65 29.23 -4.88 -19.23
N GLN A 66 28.78 -3.92 -18.43
CA GLN A 66 29.55 -2.71 -18.14
C GLN A 66 30.67 -3.02 -17.13
N GLU A 67 31.88 -2.51 -17.38
CA GLU A 67 33.10 -2.85 -16.62
C GLU A 67 33.02 -2.54 -15.11
N LYS A 68 32.13 -1.60 -14.71
CA LYS A 68 31.93 -1.20 -13.30
C LYS A 68 30.67 -1.79 -12.65
N VAL A 69 29.94 -2.65 -13.35
CA VAL A 69 28.70 -3.25 -12.85
C VAL A 69 29.00 -4.68 -12.39
N GLU A 70 28.91 -4.91 -11.09
CA GLU A 70 29.13 -6.22 -10.49
C GLU A 70 27.94 -7.16 -10.70
N SER A 71 26.71 -6.65 -10.59
CA SER A 71 25.48 -7.36 -10.93
C SER A 71 24.39 -6.39 -11.40
N ALA A 72 23.54 -6.86 -12.30
CA ALA A 72 22.31 -6.20 -12.71
C ALA A 72 21.18 -7.23 -12.67
N PHE A 73 20.02 -6.83 -12.17
CA PHE A 73 18.85 -7.70 -12.04
C PHE A 73 17.56 -6.88 -12.09
N ALA A 74 16.48 -7.49 -12.58
CA ALA A 74 15.15 -6.93 -12.42
C ALA A 74 14.65 -7.05 -10.98
N LEU A 75 14.10 -5.96 -10.47
CA LEU A 75 13.55 -5.85 -9.13
C LEU A 75 12.13 -5.29 -9.21
N VAL A 76 11.20 -5.98 -8.57
CA VAL A 76 9.83 -5.52 -8.35
C VAL A 76 9.67 -5.27 -6.86
N GLU A 77 9.33 -4.05 -6.50
CA GLU A 77 9.13 -3.66 -5.10
C GLU A 77 7.73 -3.10 -4.91
N GLY A 78 7.20 -3.22 -3.70
CA GLY A 78 5.92 -2.62 -3.37
C GLY A 78 5.49 -2.94 -1.95
N PHE A 79 4.26 -2.58 -1.64
CA PHE A 79 3.64 -2.95 -0.38
C PHE A 79 2.72 -4.16 -0.59
N VAL A 80 2.65 -5.01 0.41
CA VAL A 80 1.70 -6.12 0.52
C VAL A 80 1.04 -6.06 1.89
N LEU A 81 -0.20 -6.52 1.99
CA LEU A 81 -0.79 -6.84 3.28
C LEU A 81 -0.42 -8.28 3.62
N LEU A 82 0.31 -8.46 4.73
CA LEU A 82 0.52 -9.78 5.30
C LEU A 82 -0.65 -10.10 6.23
N ASP A 83 -1.35 -11.18 5.93
CA ASP A 83 -2.44 -11.73 6.72
C ASP A 83 -2.00 -13.07 7.33
N SER A 84 -1.95 -13.11 8.66
CA SER A 84 -1.64 -14.27 9.49
C SER A 84 -2.72 -14.43 10.56
N ARG A 85 -2.82 -15.62 11.17
CA ARG A 85 -3.92 -16.08 12.06
C ARG A 85 -4.37 -15.08 13.14
N ALA A 86 -3.53 -14.12 13.52
CA ALA A 86 -3.87 -13.07 14.49
C ALA A 86 -3.40 -11.66 14.09
N TRP A 87 -2.82 -11.46 12.89
CA TRP A 87 -2.09 -10.26 12.52
C TRP A 87 -2.29 -9.88 11.05
N GLN A 88 -2.71 -8.64 10.81
CA GLN A 88 -2.78 -8.02 9.49
C GLN A 88 -1.93 -6.75 9.49
N ARG A 89 -0.86 -6.71 8.69
CA ARG A 89 0.00 -5.51 8.59
C ARG A 89 0.52 -5.26 7.18
N PRO A 90 0.54 -3.98 6.75
CA PRO A 90 1.30 -3.59 5.57
C PRO A 90 2.76 -3.93 5.77
N SER A 91 3.35 -4.60 4.78
CA SER A 91 4.76 -4.96 4.75
C SER A 91 5.31 -4.62 3.38
N TYR A 92 6.55 -4.13 3.36
CA TYR A 92 7.25 -3.90 2.11
C TYR A 92 7.80 -5.24 1.58
N PHE A 93 7.57 -5.53 0.31
CA PHE A 93 8.12 -6.71 -0.34
C PHE A 93 9.06 -6.32 -1.47
N ARG A 94 10.02 -7.21 -1.73
CA ARG A 94 10.91 -7.19 -2.87
C ARG A 94 10.83 -8.55 -3.54
N ALA A 95 10.57 -8.55 -4.84
CA ALA A 95 10.64 -9.72 -5.69
C ALA A 95 11.72 -9.49 -6.74
N PHE A 96 12.54 -10.51 -6.99
CA PHE A 96 13.67 -10.42 -7.89
C PHE A 96 13.78 -11.68 -8.75
N ASN A 97 14.59 -11.61 -9.80
CA ASN A 97 14.76 -12.75 -10.70
C ASN A 97 15.65 -13.83 -10.05
N THR A 98 15.05 -14.96 -9.67
CA THR A 98 15.76 -16.08 -9.04
C THR A 98 16.70 -16.84 -10.00
N GLU A 99 16.64 -16.56 -11.31
CA GLU A 99 17.60 -17.08 -12.30
C GLU A 99 18.97 -16.36 -12.24
N ASN A 100 19.07 -15.25 -11.49
CA ASN A 100 20.29 -14.47 -11.38
C ASN A 100 21.21 -15.00 -10.26
N GLU A 101 22.32 -15.66 -10.63
CA GLU A 101 23.26 -16.28 -9.68
C GLU A 101 23.89 -15.29 -8.69
N GLY A 102 24.08 -14.02 -9.08
CA GLY A 102 24.67 -13.00 -8.22
C GLY A 102 23.76 -12.65 -7.04
N GLN A 103 22.45 -12.58 -7.27
CA GLN A 103 21.48 -12.32 -6.21
C GLN A 103 21.27 -13.49 -5.29
N ILE A 104 21.21 -14.72 -5.83
CA ILE A 104 21.08 -15.92 -5.01
C ILE A 104 22.27 -16.02 -4.06
N ARG A 105 23.50 -15.80 -4.55
CA ARG A 105 24.70 -15.77 -3.71
C ARG A 105 24.63 -14.70 -2.61
N ALA A 106 24.21 -13.48 -2.95
CA ALA A 106 24.05 -12.42 -1.96
C ALA A 106 23.00 -12.77 -0.89
N LEU A 107 21.92 -13.46 -1.26
CA LEU A 107 20.93 -13.93 -0.30
C LEU A 107 21.46 -15.09 0.56
N GLU A 108 22.21 -16.03 -0.01
CA GLU A 108 22.83 -17.14 0.72
C GLU A 108 23.75 -16.66 1.83
N GLU A 109 24.47 -15.55 1.60
CA GLU A 109 25.33 -14.91 2.60
C GLU A 109 24.53 -14.26 3.74
N MET A 110 23.26 -13.91 3.52
CA MET A 110 22.37 -13.34 4.53
C MET A 110 21.67 -14.40 5.40
N LEU A 111 21.73 -15.68 5.01
CA LEU A 111 21.05 -16.75 5.74
C LEU A 111 21.75 -17.02 7.08
N ASP A 112 21.00 -16.92 8.17
CA ASP A 112 21.44 -17.29 9.52
C ASP A 112 21.44 -18.82 9.66
N ARG A 113 22.44 -19.48 9.07
CA ARG A 113 22.60 -20.94 9.12
C ARG A 113 22.97 -21.47 10.50
N ASP A 114 23.42 -20.60 11.40
CA ASP A 114 23.76 -20.97 12.77
C ASP A 114 22.49 -21.17 13.61
N SER A 115 21.53 -20.25 13.52
CA SER A 115 20.23 -20.37 14.19
C SER A 115 19.26 -21.29 13.42
N PHE A 116 19.41 -21.37 12.09
CA PHE A 116 18.51 -22.10 11.20
C PHE A 116 19.30 -22.94 10.17
N PRO A 117 19.77 -24.15 10.54
CA PRO A 117 20.66 -24.97 9.70
C PRO A 117 20.07 -25.45 8.37
N ASN A 118 18.74 -25.45 8.26
CA ASN A 118 18.01 -25.86 7.06
C ASN A 118 17.63 -24.67 6.16
N SER A 119 18.12 -23.47 6.46
CA SER A 119 17.84 -22.27 5.67
C SER A 119 18.40 -22.39 4.26
N SER A 120 17.59 -21.99 3.27
CA SER A 120 17.96 -22.11 1.86
C SER A 120 17.50 -20.89 1.06
N ALA A 121 18.35 -20.44 0.13
CA ALA A 121 18.02 -19.44 -0.87
C ALA A 121 17.43 -20.07 -2.14
N ASP A 122 17.12 -21.36 -2.12
CA ASP A 122 16.46 -22.07 -3.21
C ASP A 122 14.94 -21.86 -3.13
N PHE A 123 14.44 -20.94 -3.95
CA PHE A 123 13.02 -20.64 -4.06
C PHE A 123 12.25 -21.67 -4.91
N ASN A 124 12.93 -22.64 -5.54
CA ASN A 124 12.32 -23.65 -6.40
C ASN A 124 12.89 -25.06 -6.16
N PRO A 125 12.76 -25.60 -4.93
CA PRO A 125 13.28 -26.92 -4.63
C PRO A 125 12.57 -27.99 -5.47
N ALA A 126 13.34 -28.97 -5.96
CA ALA A 126 12.78 -30.13 -6.64
C ALA A 126 11.74 -30.81 -5.73
N LEU A 127 10.63 -31.29 -6.30
CA LEU A 127 9.46 -31.84 -5.59
C LEU A 127 9.76 -32.92 -4.52
N GLY A 128 10.98 -33.46 -4.46
CA GLY A 128 11.39 -34.55 -3.56
C GLY A 128 12.03 -34.18 -2.22
N ASP A 129 12.48 -32.93 -2.01
CA ASP A 129 13.20 -32.55 -0.76
C ASP A 129 12.29 -32.05 0.37
N SER A 130 10.97 -32.06 0.15
CA SER A 130 9.96 -31.66 1.12
C SER A 130 9.67 -32.72 2.19
N VAL A 131 10.69 -33.36 2.79
CA VAL A 131 10.48 -34.24 3.95
C VAL A 131 11.65 -34.18 4.95
N ARG A 132 11.44 -33.42 6.03
CA ARG A 132 11.60 -33.90 7.42
C ARG A 132 10.76 -33.01 8.34
N SER A 133 9.53 -33.46 8.50
CA SER A 133 8.54 -33.12 9.52
C SER A 133 9.13 -32.74 10.88
N ALA A 134 8.86 -31.52 11.34
CA ALA A 134 8.66 -31.25 12.76
C ALA A 134 7.14 -31.29 13.00
N SER A 135 6.64 -32.38 13.60
CA SER A 135 5.25 -32.42 14.08
C SER A 135 5.03 -31.30 15.10
N PRO A 136 3.90 -30.57 15.04
CA PRO A 136 3.61 -29.58 16.06
C PRO A 136 3.28 -30.33 17.37
N VAL A 137 4.13 -30.14 18.38
CA VAL A 137 3.80 -30.49 19.77
C VAL A 137 2.73 -29.51 20.23
N VAL A 138 1.52 -30.01 20.46
CA VAL A 138 0.43 -29.25 21.10
C VAL A 138 0.70 -29.29 22.61
N PRO A 139 0.87 -28.15 23.31
CA PRO A 139 0.81 -28.13 24.76
C PRO A 139 -0.68 -28.27 25.16
N GLU A 140 -1.02 -29.33 25.88
CA GLU A 140 -2.29 -29.43 26.60
C GLU A 140 -2.32 -28.34 27.68
N GLY A 141 -3.16 -27.34 27.49
CA GLY A 141 -3.36 -26.23 28.41
C GLY A 141 -4.74 -25.62 28.23
N ASP A 142 -5.59 -25.91 29.21
CA ASP A 142 -6.96 -25.47 29.40
C ASP A 142 -7.15 -23.96 29.18
N ASN A 143 -7.99 -23.58 28.22
CA ASN A 143 -8.50 -22.22 28.01
C ASN A 143 -9.93 -22.33 27.45
N SER A 144 -10.86 -22.80 28.28
CA SER A 144 -12.28 -22.51 28.07
C SER A 144 -12.53 -21.01 28.26
N ASP A 145 -13.15 -20.37 27.26
CA ASP A 145 -13.78 -19.02 27.27
C ASP A 145 -13.26 -18.02 26.23
N ILE A 146 -12.93 -18.49 25.02
CA ILE A 146 -12.99 -17.64 23.82
C ILE A 146 -13.83 -18.38 22.78
N GLU A 147 -15.06 -17.90 22.53
CA GLU A 147 -15.83 -18.29 21.34
C GLU A 147 -15.10 -17.77 20.10
N VAL A 148 -14.15 -18.57 19.62
CA VAL A 148 -13.52 -18.41 18.32
C VAL A 148 -14.58 -18.75 17.28
N ARG A 149 -15.09 -17.75 16.57
CA ARG A 149 -15.86 -18.02 15.35
C ARG A 149 -14.91 -18.71 14.35
N PRO A 150 -15.24 -19.90 13.83
CA PRO A 150 -14.46 -20.48 12.75
C PRO A 150 -14.49 -19.52 11.56
N LEU A 151 -13.33 -19.35 10.92
CA LEU A 151 -13.21 -18.61 9.67
C LEU A 151 -14.22 -19.19 8.67
N VAL A 152 -15.16 -18.36 8.22
CA VAL A 152 -16.02 -18.71 7.09
C VAL A 152 -15.08 -18.86 5.90
N PRO A 153 -15.00 -20.04 5.26
CA PRO A 153 -14.27 -20.16 4.00
C PRO A 153 -14.89 -19.18 3.02
N LEU A 154 -14.09 -18.27 2.46
CA LEU A 154 -14.55 -17.56 1.27
C LEU A 154 -14.79 -18.64 0.20
N ASP A 155 -16.02 -18.76 -0.26
CA ASP A 155 -16.36 -19.64 -1.36
C ASP A 155 -15.72 -19.05 -2.63
N THR A 156 -14.58 -19.62 -3.02
CA THR A 156 -13.80 -19.19 -4.19
C THR A 156 -14.38 -19.74 -5.50
N ALA A 157 -15.50 -20.46 -5.45
CA ALA A 157 -16.13 -21.09 -6.61
C ALA A 157 -16.61 -20.12 -7.69
N ASP A 158 -16.87 -18.85 -7.33
CA ASP A 158 -17.39 -17.81 -8.24
C ASP A 158 -16.32 -16.84 -8.78
N LEU A 159 -15.04 -17.04 -8.44
CA LEU A 159 -13.95 -16.21 -8.98
C LEU A 159 -13.43 -16.81 -10.29
N PRO A 160 -13.30 -16.03 -11.38
CA PRO A 160 -12.74 -16.54 -12.63
C PRO A 160 -11.31 -17.05 -12.37
N PRO A 161 -10.95 -18.24 -12.86
CA PRO A 161 -9.61 -18.78 -12.66
C PRO A 161 -8.61 -17.85 -13.35
N GLY A 162 -7.74 -17.23 -12.55
CA GLY A 162 -6.57 -16.53 -13.09
C GLY A 162 -5.71 -17.56 -13.81
N ASP A 163 -5.60 -17.42 -15.13
CA ASP A 163 -4.99 -18.38 -16.06
C ASP A 163 -3.45 -18.46 -15.96
N ASN A 164 -2.90 -18.73 -14.77
CA ASN A 164 -1.45 -18.68 -14.50
C ASN A 164 -0.94 -19.79 -13.55
N ASP A 165 -1.69 -20.87 -13.34
CA ASP A 165 -1.28 -21.95 -12.42
C ASP A 165 -0.05 -22.75 -12.92
N GLU A 166 0.37 -22.59 -14.18
CA GLU A 166 1.52 -23.32 -14.75
C GLU A 166 2.88 -22.63 -14.58
N LEU A 167 2.96 -21.32 -14.31
CA LEU A 167 4.25 -20.60 -14.41
C LEU A 167 5.09 -20.52 -13.12
N TYR A 168 4.55 -20.90 -11.96
CA TYR A 168 5.26 -20.77 -10.68
C TYR A 168 4.99 -21.99 -9.79
N GLY A 169 5.72 -23.08 -10.04
CA GLY A 169 5.49 -24.39 -9.43
C GLY A 169 5.72 -24.49 -7.92
N ASN A 170 6.15 -23.41 -7.25
CA ASN A 170 6.48 -23.41 -5.83
C ASN A 170 6.22 -22.03 -5.20
N ARG A 171 5.37 -21.99 -4.16
CA ARG A 171 4.86 -20.76 -3.50
C ARG A 171 5.60 -20.50 -2.19
N TYR A 172 6.88 -20.13 -2.28
CA TYR A 172 7.73 -19.89 -1.12
C TYR A 172 8.09 -18.41 -0.95
N VAL A 173 8.35 -18.03 0.30
CA VAL A 173 8.78 -16.67 0.66
C VAL A 173 9.82 -16.74 1.76
N VAL A 174 10.82 -15.88 1.65
CA VAL A 174 11.83 -15.67 2.69
C VAL A 174 11.43 -14.45 3.50
N VAL A 175 11.37 -14.62 4.82
CA VAL A 175 10.96 -13.58 5.77
C VAL A 175 12.16 -13.27 6.66
N SER A 176 12.45 -11.98 6.88
CA SER A 176 13.57 -11.60 7.76
C SER A 176 13.35 -12.14 9.18
N SER A 177 14.43 -12.58 9.82
CA SER A 177 14.37 -13.17 11.17
C SER A 177 13.81 -12.19 12.21
N GLN A 178 14.03 -10.88 12.04
CA GLN A 178 13.46 -9.83 12.88
C GLN A 178 11.94 -9.71 12.69
N LEU A 179 11.47 -9.73 11.43
CA LEU A 179 10.03 -9.70 11.15
C LEU A 179 9.39 -10.99 11.69
N ALA A 180 9.93 -12.16 11.36
CA ALA A 180 9.41 -13.44 11.82
C ALA A 180 9.27 -13.51 13.36
N LYS A 181 10.29 -13.09 14.12
CA LYS A 181 10.24 -13.02 15.59
C LYS A 181 9.20 -12.01 16.10
N SER A 182 9.04 -10.87 15.43
CA SER A 182 8.11 -9.81 15.86
C SER A 182 6.63 -10.21 15.72
N ILE A 183 6.32 -11.10 14.77
CA ILE A 183 4.95 -11.56 14.49
C ILE A 183 4.74 -13.05 14.76
N GLY A 184 5.71 -13.70 15.42
CA GLY A 184 5.61 -15.09 15.88
C GLY A 184 5.60 -16.14 14.76
N LEU A 185 6.09 -15.80 13.57
CA LEU A 185 6.16 -16.72 12.44
C LEU A 185 7.32 -17.70 12.58
N LYS A 186 7.10 -18.94 12.15
CA LYS A 186 8.09 -20.02 12.10
C LYS A 186 8.28 -20.53 10.67
N VAL A 187 9.43 -21.14 10.42
CA VAL A 187 9.69 -21.86 9.17
C VAL A 187 8.64 -22.95 9.01
N GLY A 188 7.98 -22.99 7.85
CA GLY A 188 6.88 -23.90 7.55
C GLY A 188 5.48 -23.37 7.86
N ASP A 189 5.34 -22.19 8.48
CA ASP A 189 4.03 -21.54 8.60
C ASP A 189 3.55 -21.03 7.23
N ASP A 190 2.23 -21.08 7.02
CA ASP A 190 1.59 -20.48 5.85
C ASP A 190 1.22 -19.03 6.15
N ILE A 191 1.57 -18.14 5.22
CA ILE A 191 1.18 -16.73 5.26
C ILE A 191 0.40 -16.36 4.01
N ARG A 192 -0.59 -15.51 4.20
CA ARG A 192 -1.38 -14.98 3.10
C ARG A 192 -0.84 -13.62 2.72
N ILE A 193 -0.44 -13.48 1.46
CA ILE A 193 0.05 -12.22 0.90
C ILE A 193 -1.00 -11.66 -0.06
N ILE A 194 -1.37 -10.40 0.17
CA ILE A 194 -2.25 -9.63 -0.70
C ILE A 194 -1.41 -8.50 -1.31
N ALA A 195 -1.17 -8.54 -2.61
CA ALA A 195 -0.39 -7.50 -3.28
C ALA A 195 -1.20 -6.21 -3.40
N ALA A 196 -0.54 -5.08 -3.12
CA ALA A 196 -1.15 -3.75 -3.19
C ALA A 196 -1.33 -3.22 -4.62
N SER A 197 -1.07 -4.03 -5.66
CA SER A 197 -1.53 -3.67 -6.99
C SER A 197 -3.05 -3.68 -6.94
N ASN A 198 -3.64 -2.48 -6.87
CA ASN A 198 -5.03 -2.18 -6.55
C ASN A 198 -5.43 -1.90 -5.09
N LEU A 199 -4.48 -1.66 -4.17
CA LEU A 199 -4.82 -1.33 -2.77
C LEU A 199 -5.68 -0.06 -2.67
N ASP A 200 -5.41 0.98 -3.45
CA ASP A 200 -6.20 2.21 -3.40
C ASP A 200 -7.65 1.96 -3.86
N GLU A 201 -7.83 1.20 -4.94
CA GLU A 201 -9.17 0.81 -5.43
C GLU A 201 -9.89 -0.12 -4.45
N VAL A 202 -9.18 -1.06 -3.81
CA VAL A 202 -9.75 -1.97 -2.80
C VAL A 202 -10.08 -1.24 -1.51
N MET A 203 -9.18 -0.38 -1.00
CA MET A 203 -9.39 0.40 0.23
C MET A 203 -10.48 1.44 0.06
N ALA A 204 -10.64 2.01 -1.13
CA ALA A 204 -11.76 2.89 -1.45
C ALA A 204 -13.12 2.20 -1.30
N VAL A 205 -13.18 0.88 -1.49
CA VAL A 205 -14.41 0.07 -1.33
C VAL A 205 -14.49 -0.61 0.04
N TYR A 206 -13.36 -0.89 0.70
CA TYR A 206 -13.31 -1.56 2.01
C TYR A 206 -13.52 -0.60 3.19
N SER A 207 -12.97 0.61 3.12
CA SER A 207 -13.10 1.65 4.17
C SER A 207 -14.25 2.61 3.88
N VAL A 208 -15.43 2.03 3.64
CA VAL A 208 -16.65 2.80 3.38
C VAL A 208 -17.31 3.22 4.70
N PRO A 209 -17.65 4.51 4.89
CA PRO A 209 -18.38 4.93 6.08
C PRO A 209 -19.73 4.23 6.23
N ASN A 210 -20.10 3.82 7.46
CA ASN A 210 -21.39 3.17 7.74
C ASN A 210 -22.61 4.05 7.43
N LYS A 211 -22.41 5.37 7.36
CA LYS A 211 -23.43 6.36 7.01
C LYS A 211 -23.21 6.88 5.60
N ARG A 212 -24.24 7.49 5.03
CA ARG A 212 -24.21 8.10 3.70
C ARG A 212 -23.43 9.40 3.75
N ALA A 213 -22.78 9.79 2.66
CA ALA A 213 -22.09 11.08 2.59
C ALA A 213 -23.04 12.24 2.92
N TRP A 214 -24.29 12.18 2.45
CA TRP A 214 -25.32 13.17 2.76
C TRP A 214 -25.59 13.30 4.27
N GLU A 215 -25.55 12.20 5.02
CA GLU A 215 -25.78 12.21 6.48
C GLU A 215 -24.56 12.65 7.27
N LEU A 216 -23.36 12.41 6.73
CA LEU A 216 -22.10 12.82 7.33
C LEU A 216 -21.85 14.33 7.17
N TYR A 217 -22.26 14.89 6.03
CA TYR A 217 -21.95 16.26 5.63
C TYR A 217 -23.21 17.05 5.24
N THR A 218 -24.31 16.85 5.98
CA THR A 218 -25.63 17.45 5.71
C THR A 218 -25.54 18.95 5.42
N ASP A 219 -24.81 19.70 6.25
CA ASP A 219 -24.68 21.16 6.13
C ASP A 219 -24.09 21.58 4.77
N VAL A 220 -23.12 20.82 4.25
CA VAL A 220 -22.47 21.10 2.96
C VAL A 220 -23.43 20.83 1.80
N PHE A 221 -24.14 19.70 1.85
CA PHE A 221 -25.08 19.32 0.80
C PHE A 221 -26.31 20.25 0.79
N GLU A 222 -26.84 20.64 1.94
CA GLU A 222 -27.98 21.55 2.05
C GLU A 222 -27.62 22.98 1.62
N ASP A 223 -26.45 23.51 2.00
CA ASP A 223 -25.99 24.83 1.52
C ASP A 223 -25.83 24.83 0.00
N PHE A 224 -25.19 23.81 -0.56
CA PHE A 224 -24.99 23.69 -1.99
C PHE A 224 -26.32 23.54 -2.75
N GLU A 225 -27.24 22.68 -2.30
CA GLU A 225 -28.56 22.51 -2.91
C GLU A 225 -29.37 23.82 -2.85
N GLY A 226 -29.30 24.53 -1.72
CA GLY A 226 -29.92 25.84 -1.54
C GLY A 226 -29.43 26.87 -2.56
N ARG A 227 -28.10 26.95 -2.76
CA ARG A 227 -27.48 27.83 -3.76
C ARG A 227 -27.94 27.49 -5.17
N LEU A 228 -27.86 26.23 -5.59
CA LEU A 228 -28.28 25.81 -6.94
C LEU A 228 -29.74 26.17 -7.25
N LYS A 229 -30.64 26.12 -6.26
CA LYS A 229 -32.03 26.51 -6.45
C LYS A 229 -32.21 28.00 -6.75
N MET A 230 -31.26 28.85 -6.33
CA MET A 230 -31.38 30.31 -6.43
C MET A 230 -30.55 30.92 -7.56
N ILE A 231 -29.39 30.35 -7.90
CA ILE A 231 -28.40 31.04 -8.75
C ILE A 231 -28.70 30.99 -10.26
N PHE A 232 -29.57 30.10 -10.72
CA PHE A 232 -29.89 29.94 -12.15
C PHE A 232 -31.15 30.70 -12.55
N GLU A 233 -31.03 31.51 -13.60
CA GLU A 233 -32.10 32.26 -14.26
C GLU A 233 -32.28 31.78 -15.71
N ILE A 234 -33.51 31.76 -16.21
CA ILE A 234 -33.80 31.44 -17.61
C ILE A 234 -33.53 32.68 -18.48
N SER A 235 -32.82 32.51 -19.58
CA SER A 235 -32.53 33.53 -20.59
C SER A 235 -32.97 33.08 -21.99
N SER A 236 -32.90 33.98 -22.97
CA SER A 236 -33.24 33.67 -24.38
C SER A 236 -32.28 32.67 -25.04
N GLU A 237 -31.08 32.50 -24.51
CA GLU A 237 -30.01 31.66 -25.09
C GLU A 237 -29.69 30.43 -24.24
N GLY A 238 -30.39 30.22 -23.13
CA GLY A 238 -30.02 29.18 -22.17
C GLY A 238 -30.45 29.49 -20.74
N GLU A 239 -29.86 28.79 -19.79
CA GLU A 239 -29.83 29.20 -18.39
C GLU A 239 -28.60 30.09 -18.17
N LYS A 240 -28.69 31.08 -17.28
CA LYS A 240 -27.54 31.91 -16.90
C LYS A 240 -27.44 32.03 -15.39
N SER A 241 -26.22 32.25 -14.90
CA SER A 241 -25.95 32.51 -13.50
C SER A 241 -24.84 33.55 -13.36
N LEU A 242 -24.78 34.27 -12.24
CA LEU A 242 -23.64 35.14 -11.95
C LEU A 242 -22.39 34.29 -11.74
N SER A 243 -21.29 34.58 -12.45
CA SER A 243 -20.06 33.77 -12.39
C SER A 243 -19.50 33.66 -10.96
N VAL A 244 -19.68 34.71 -10.16
CA VAL A 244 -19.26 34.74 -8.74
C VAL A 244 -20.07 33.72 -7.92
N GLU A 245 -21.38 33.63 -8.15
CA GLU A 245 -22.25 32.70 -7.43
C GLU A 245 -21.99 31.24 -7.83
N VAL A 246 -21.73 30.98 -9.12
CA VAL A 246 -21.26 29.67 -9.60
C VAL A 246 -19.96 29.28 -8.91
N THR A 247 -18.99 30.20 -8.85
CA THR A 247 -17.69 29.98 -8.18
C THR A 247 -17.88 29.68 -6.69
N ASN A 248 -18.79 30.39 -6.02
CA ASN A 248 -19.08 30.17 -4.60
C ASN A 248 -19.72 28.79 -4.36
N ALA A 249 -20.70 28.41 -5.19
CA ALA A 249 -21.31 27.09 -5.12
C ALA A 249 -20.27 25.98 -5.38
N TYR A 250 -19.42 26.16 -6.39
CA TYR A 250 -18.35 25.23 -6.73
C TYR A 250 -17.41 24.99 -5.53
N LYS A 251 -16.93 26.05 -4.87
CA LYS A 251 -16.01 25.93 -3.73
C LYS A 251 -16.61 25.18 -2.53
N VAL A 252 -17.90 25.40 -2.25
CA VAL A 252 -18.61 24.68 -1.17
C VAL A 252 -18.62 23.18 -1.44
N PHE A 253 -18.74 22.77 -2.69
CA PHE A 253 -18.83 21.36 -3.04
C PHE A 253 -17.46 20.72 -3.30
N GLN A 254 -16.49 21.51 -3.78
CA GLN A 254 -15.11 21.09 -4.03
C GLN A 254 -14.39 20.60 -2.77
N GLN A 255 -14.72 21.15 -1.59
CA GLN A 255 -14.11 20.74 -0.32
C GLN A 255 -14.34 19.26 0.04
N LEU A 256 -15.33 18.62 -0.60
CA LEU A 256 -15.62 17.20 -0.42
C LEU A 256 -14.56 16.30 -1.08
N LEU A 257 -13.83 16.82 -2.07
CA LEU A 257 -12.87 16.07 -2.87
C LEU A 257 -11.41 16.39 -2.49
N PRO A 258 -10.47 15.47 -2.76
CA PRO A 258 -9.04 15.76 -2.74
C PRO A 258 -8.68 16.92 -3.68
N MET A 259 -7.75 17.77 -3.27
CA MET A 259 -7.31 18.94 -4.02
C MET A 259 -5.80 19.05 -3.97
N ILE A 260 -5.18 19.40 -5.10
CA ILE A 260 -3.77 19.79 -5.12
C ILE A 260 -3.68 21.27 -4.73
N VAL A 261 -3.03 21.55 -3.60
CA VAL A 261 -2.78 22.91 -3.11
C VAL A 261 -1.30 23.27 -3.23
N SER A 262 -1.01 24.40 -3.87
CA SER A 262 0.34 24.93 -3.93
C SER A 262 0.72 25.56 -2.59
N THR A 263 1.70 24.98 -1.90
CA THR A 263 2.27 25.52 -0.67
C THR A 263 3.67 26.07 -0.94
N PRO A 264 4.23 26.93 -0.07
CA PRO A 264 5.63 27.37 -0.18
C PRO A 264 6.66 26.22 -0.17
N LYS A 265 6.25 25.00 0.23
CA LYS A 265 7.08 23.80 0.27
C LYS A 265 6.85 22.86 -0.93
N GLY A 266 6.01 23.25 -1.88
CA GLY A 266 5.61 22.42 -3.02
C GLY A 266 4.11 22.14 -3.05
N GLU A 267 3.69 21.37 -4.04
CA GLU A 267 2.31 20.90 -4.18
C GLU A 267 2.01 19.82 -3.13
N VAL A 268 0.87 19.96 -2.45
CA VAL A 268 0.37 18.99 -1.47
C VAL A 268 -1.03 18.59 -1.87
N GLU A 269 -1.32 17.30 -1.91
CA GLU A 269 -2.68 16.80 -2.13
C GLU A 269 -3.39 16.68 -0.78
N THR A 270 -4.60 17.24 -0.68
CA THR A 270 -5.45 17.10 0.51
C THR A 270 -6.21 15.79 0.45
N GLU A 271 -6.48 15.15 1.60
CA GLU A 271 -7.17 13.85 1.65
C GLU A 271 -8.66 13.90 1.23
N GLY A 272 -9.27 15.09 1.17
CA GLY A 272 -10.72 15.25 0.91
C GLY A 272 -11.56 14.77 2.10
N LEU A 273 -12.87 14.57 1.90
CA LEU A 273 -13.75 13.99 2.91
C LEU A 273 -14.08 12.52 2.61
N GLU A 274 -14.32 11.73 3.66
CA GLU A 274 -14.61 10.31 3.56
C GLU A 274 -16.00 10.05 2.96
N MET A 275 -16.05 9.33 1.83
CA MET A 275 -17.30 8.95 1.17
C MET A 275 -17.11 7.74 0.26
N ARG A 276 -18.22 7.05 -0.08
CA ARG A 276 -18.17 5.91 -1.01
C ARG A 276 -17.66 6.33 -2.38
N PRO A 277 -17.02 5.42 -3.14
CA PRO A 277 -16.59 5.70 -4.51
C PRO A 277 -17.73 6.18 -5.41
N ALA A 278 -18.90 5.54 -5.33
CA ALA A 278 -20.08 5.93 -6.11
C ALA A 278 -20.61 7.32 -5.72
N GLU A 279 -20.56 7.68 -4.43
CA GLU A 279 -20.92 9.02 -3.97
C GLU A 279 -19.92 10.05 -4.50
N ARG A 280 -18.62 9.74 -4.42
CA ARG A 280 -17.52 10.59 -4.93
C ARG A 280 -17.62 10.83 -6.43
N GLU A 281 -17.96 9.81 -7.21
CA GLU A 281 -18.18 9.90 -8.65
C GLU A 281 -19.33 10.87 -8.96
N ILE A 282 -20.46 10.78 -8.24
CA ILE A 282 -21.58 11.72 -8.41
C ILE A 282 -21.18 13.15 -8.01
N VAL A 283 -20.40 13.34 -6.94
CA VAL A 283 -19.91 14.66 -6.52
C VAL A 283 -19.04 15.27 -7.63
N ARG A 284 -18.11 14.49 -8.20
CA ARG A 284 -17.25 14.93 -9.30
C ARG A 284 -18.05 15.30 -10.55
N ASP A 285 -19.01 14.47 -10.93
CA ASP A 285 -19.94 14.72 -12.04
C ASP A 285 -20.68 16.06 -11.90
N ILE A 286 -21.08 16.43 -10.69
CA ILE A 286 -21.75 17.71 -10.40
C ILE A 286 -20.79 18.88 -10.60
N LEU A 287 -19.55 18.77 -10.11
CA LEU A 287 -18.53 19.82 -10.29
C LEU A 287 -18.15 19.97 -11.76
N ASP A 288 -17.91 18.86 -12.47
CA ASP A 288 -17.60 18.85 -13.90
C ASP A 288 -18.73 19.50 -14.72
N ARG A 289 -20.00 19.26 -14.35
CA ARG A 289 -21.14 19.91 -15.00
C ARG A 289 -21.18 21.41 -14.76
N LEU A 290 -20.83 21.88 -13.55
CA LEU A 290 -20.74 23.30 -13.22
C LEU A 290 -19.59 24.01 -13.95
N ASP A 291 -18.48 23.30 -14.20
CA ASP A 291 -17.34 23.84 -14.98
C ASP A 291 -17.64 23.91 -16.48
N PHE A 292 -18.57 23.09 -16.99
CA PHE A 292 -18.98 23.10 -18.40
C PHE A 292 -19.94 24.27 -18.71
N VAL A 293 -19.35 25.44 -18.91
CA VAL A 293 -20.00 26.71 -19.26
C VAL A 293 -19.89 26.96 -20.77
N ASP A 294 -21.00 27.24 -21.47
CA ASP A 294 -21.02 27.49 -22.92
C ASP A 294 -20.35 28.82 -23.28
N ARG A 295 -20.59 29.85 -22.46
CA ARG A 295 -20.06 31.20 -22.65
C ARG A 295 -19.96 31.92 -21.31
N ARG A 296 -18.90 32.71 -21.13
CA ARG A 296 -18.74 33.63 -19.99
C ARG A 296 -18.67 35.06 -20.50
N GLU A 297 -19.67 35.87 -20.18
CA GLU A 297 -19.78 37.25 -20.68
C GLU A 297 -20.48 38.16 -19.67
N GLY A 298 -19.95 39.37 -19.47
CA GLY A 298 -20.57 40.38 -18.60
C GLY A 298 -20.67 39.99 -17.11
N GLY A 299 -19.82 39.07 -16.63
CA GLY A 299 -19.88 38.53 -15.27
C GLY A 299 -20.95 37.45 -15.07
N PHE A 300 -21.51 36.93 -16.16
CA PHE A 300 -22.44 35.80 -16.17
C PHE A 300 -21.85 34.59 -16.87
N ASP A 301 -22.19 33.42 -16.35
CA ASP A 301 -21.94 32.11 -16.94
C ASP A 301 -23.24 31.64 -17.59
N TYR A 302 -23.15 31.27 -18.87
CA TYR A 302 -24.26 30.77 -19.66
C TYR A 302 -24.14 29.25 -19.79
N PHE A 303 -25.25 28.58 -19.55
CA PHE A 303 -25.37 27.14 -19.53
C PHE A 303 -26.49 26.68 -20.48
N PRO A 304 -26.39 25.45 -21.00
CA PRO A 304 -27.49 24.80 -21.71
C PRO A 304 -28.78 24.78 -20.89
N LEU A 305 -29.92 24.82 -21.58
CA LEU A 305 -31.24 24.66 -20.93
C LEU A 305 -31.33 23.31 -20.21
N GLY A 306 -31.81 23.33 -18.96
CA GLY A 306 -31.99 22.14 -18.14
C GLY A 306 -30.82 21.82 -17.21
N THR A 307 -29.75 22.61 -17.22
CA THR A 307 -28.57 22.40 -16.38
C THR A 307 -28.91 22.42 -14.89
N LYS A 308 -29.69 23.40 -14.43
CA LYS A 308 -30.18 23.45 -13.04
C LYS A 308 -30.89 22.17 -12.64
N LYS A 309 -31.79 21.69 -13.53
CA LYS A 309 -32.56 20.47 -13.27
C LYS A 309 -31.65 19.25 -13.19
N GLU A 310 -30.71 19.13 -14.13
CA GLU A 310 -29.72 18.04 -14.16
C GLU A 310 -28.90 17.97 -12.87
N LEU A 311 -28.41 19.12 -12.39
CA LEU A 311 -27.64 19.20 -11.15
C LEU A 311 -28.46 18.79 -9.92
N LEU A 312 -29.71 19.27 -9.83
CA LEU A 312 -30.62 18.88 -8.74
C LEU A 312 -31.01 17.40 -8.80
N ASP A 313 -31.18 16.84 -10.00
CA ASP A 313 -31.46 15.42 -10.19
C ASP A 313 -30.25 14.55 -9.77
N LYS A 314 -29.02 14.98 -10.05
CA LYS A 314 -27.78 14.32 -9.57
C LYS A 314 -27.67 14.38 -8.04
N LEU A 315 -27.97 15.51 -7.40
CA LEU A 315 -28.01 15.62 -5.94
C LEU A 315 -29.06 14.71 -5.32
N LYS A 316 -30.27 14.66 -5.92
CA LYS A 316 -31.31 13.73 -5.49
C LYS A 316 -30.85 12.28 -5.60
N LYS A 317 -30.19 11.91 -6.70
CA LYS A 317 -29.60 10.57 -6.89
C LYS A 317 -28.57 10.25 -5.79
N LEU A 318 -27.72 11.20 -5.40
CA LEU A 318 -26.76 11.01 -4.30
C LEU A 318 -27.48 10.75 -2.97
N ARG A 319 -28.52 11.54 -2.68
CA ARG A 319 -29.35 11.42 -1.47
C ARG A 319 -30.16 10.12 -1.40
N GLU A 320 -30.55 9.55 -2.54
CA GLU A 320 -31.41 8.36 -2.65
C GLU A 320 -30.67 7.11 -3.15
N LEU A 321 -29.36 7.21 -3.40
CA LEU A 321 -28.45 6.10 -3.77
C LEU A 321 -28.67 4.84 -2.92
N ASP A 322 -28.87 3.71 -3.59
CA ASP A 322 -28.88 2.39 -2.97
C ASP A 322 -27.45 1.99 -2.61
N LEU A 323 -27.15 1.97 -1.30
CA LEU A 323 -25.80 1.72 -0.79
C LEU A 323 -25.34 0.29 -1.07
N GLU A 324 -26.20 -0.70 -0.82
CA GLU A 324 -25.85 -2.11 -1.01
C GLU A 324 -25.55 -2.40 -2.47
N ARG A 325 -26.36 -1.85 -3.38
CA ARG A 325 -26.11 -1.99 -4.81
C ARG A 325 -24.84 -1.27 -5.23
N ALA A 326 -24.60 -0.05 -4.74
CA ALA A 326 -23.42 0.73 -5.07
C ALA A 326 -22.12 0.07 -4.59
N ASP A 327 -22.12 -0.47 -3.37
CA ASP A 327 -20.98 -1.19 -2.80
C ASP A 327 -20.70 -2.45 -3.63
N ASN A 328 -21.74 -3.23 -3.96
CA ASN A 328 -21.62 -4.43 -4.82
C ASN A 328 -21.11 -4.12 -6.24
N GLU A 329 -21.61 -3.05 -6.88
CA GLU A 329 -21.12 -2.61 -8.20
C GLU A 329 -19.67 -2.13 -8.12
N ALA A 330 -19.27 -1.45 -7.04
CA ALA A 330 -17.89 -1.03 -6.82
C ALA A 330 -16.95 -2.23 -6.67
N PHE A 331 -17.36 -3.26 -5.91
CA PHE A 331 -16.60 -4.53 -5.83
C PHE A 331 -16.48 -5.22 -7.20
N ARG A 332 -17.53 -5.22 -8.03
CA ARG A 332 -17.52 -5.86 -9.36
C ARG A 332 -16.64 -5.15 -10.41
N LYS A 333 -16.45 -3.84 -10.28
CA LYS A 333 -15.58 -3.05 -11.17
C LYS A 333 -14.09 -3.32 -10.96
N ILE A 334 -13.71 -4.01 -9.89
CA ILE A 334 -12.33 -4.41 -9.61
C ILE A 334 -11.97 -5.57 -10.57
N GLU A 335 -11.49 -5.23 -11.77
CA GLU A 335 -11.17 -6.19 -12.85
C GLU A 335 -10.07 -7.19 -12.48
N LYS A 336 -9.21 -6.86 -11.51
CA LYS A 336 -8.21 -7.74 -10.91
C LYS A 336 -8.29 -7.68 -9.40
N PHE A 337 -8.98 -8.65 -8.81
CA PHE A 337 -8.65 -9.04 -7.44
C PHE A 337 -7.29 -9.73 -7.47
N VAL A 338 -6.31 -9.20 -6.76
CA VAL A 338 -5.19 -10.04 -6.35
C VAL A 338 -5.76 -11.04 -5.37
N VAL A 339 -6.09 -12.23 -5.86
CA VAL A 339 -6.50 -13.34 -5.00
C VAL A 339 -5.36 -13.53 -4.00
N PRO A 340 -5.66 -13.54 -2.68
CA PRO A 340 -4.62 -13.71 -1.68
C PRO A 340 -3.83 -14.98 -1.99
N LYS A 341 -2.50 -14.85 -2.13
CA LYS A 341 -1.65 -16.01 -2.36
C LYS A 341 -1.19 -16.54 -1.02
N GLU A 342 -1.49 -17.80 -0.75
CA GLU A 342 -0.90 -18.53 0.37
C GLU A 342 0.51 -18.96 -0.02
N LEU A 343 1.49 -18.48 0.74
CA LEU A 343 2.90 -18.79 0.59
C LEU A 343 3.38 -19.46 1.87
N ARG A 344 4.26 -20.45 1.71
CA ARG A 344 4.89 -21.13 2.85
C ARG A 344 6.24 -20.51 3.15
N ILE A 345 6.48 -20.21 4.43
CA ILE A 345 7.74 -19.59 4.86
C ILE A 345 8.88 -20.60 4.76
N GLN A 346 9.95 -20.20 4.09
CA GLN A 346 11.23 -20.87 4.17
C GLN A 346 12.21 -20.07 5.02
N GLY A 347 13.10 -20.81 5.69
CA GLY A 347 14.12 -20.26 6.58
C GLY A 347 15.34 -19.79 5.84
#